data_AF-A0A2U8GU73-F1
#
_entry.id   AF-A0A2U8GU73-F1
#
_cell.length_a   1.000
_cell.length_b   1.000
_cell.length_c   1.000
_cell.angle_alpha   90.00
_cell.angle_beta   90.00
_cell.angle_gamma   90.00
#
_symmetry.space_group_name_H-M   'P 1'
#
loop_
_entity.id
_entity.type
_entity.pdbx_description
1 polymer ?
#
loop_
_entity_poly.entity_id
_entity_poly.type
_entity_poly.pdbx_seq_one_letter_code
_entity_poly.pdbx_strand_id
1 'polypeptide(L)'
;MPADRRNRQIFKNAQGGFTLIEVLVSVLVLSIGLLGMAALQINAMKNNQSSFQRTQAIMLSYFMLDSMRTNRTDALNGNYNMAKTCAVPAVGGSLVSNDRHFWVQALKDNIANDNGTCGEIACAGTTCTVRIYWDDGRGTGGSSTQMFQTSTRL
;
A
#
# COMPACT_ATOMS: atom_id res chain seq x y z
N MET A 1 72.94 26.00 -42.63
CA MET A 1 71.85 25.00 -42.58
C MET A 1 70.87 25.43 -41.49
N PRO A 2 69.55 25.38 -41.75
CA PRO A 2 68.60 26.36 -41.22
C PRO A 2 67.91 25.95 -39.91
N ALA A 3 67.40 26.96 -39.19
CA ALA A 3 66.62 26.83 -37.96
C ALA A 3 65.20 26.30 -38.26
N ASP A 4 64.82 25.23 -37.56
CA ASP A 4 63.47 24.66 -37.48
C ASP A 4 62.50 25.65 -36.80
N ARG A 5 61.63 26.31 -37.58
CA ARG A 5 60.52 27.12 -37.06
C ARG A 5 59.30 26.23 -36.85
N ARG A 6 59.13 25.71 -35.63
CA ARG A 6 57.89 25.04 -35.23
C ARG A 6 56.74 26.04 -35.12
N ASN A 7 55.82 25.94 -36.07
CA ASN A 7 54.60 26.74 -36.14
C ASN A 7 53.61 26.23 -35.07
N ARG A 8 53.62 26.88 -33.90
CA ARG A 8 52.73 26.54 -32.78
C ARG A 8 51.35 27.15 -33.08
N GLN A 9 50.44 26.36 -33.67
CA GLN A 9 49.04 26.77 -33.84
C GLN A 9 48.40 26.94 -32.46
N ILE A 10 48.17 28.19 -32.07
CA ILE A 10 47.40 28.55 -30.87
C ILE A 10 45.93 28.30 -31.22
N PHE A 11 45.36 27.22 -30.71
CA PHE A 11 43.91 27.02 -30.73
C PHE A 11 43.27 28.19 -29.97
N LYS A 12 42.57 29.07 -30.69
CA LYS A 12 41.74 30.11 -30.08
C LYS A 12 40.55 29.40 -29.45
N ASN A 13 40.56 29.26 -28.13
CA ASN A 13 39.37 28.90 -27.37
C ASN A 13 38.35 30.04 -27.52
N ALA A 14 37.36 29.84 -28.38
CA ALA A 14 36.18 30.69 -28.42
C ALA A 14 35.32 30.34 -27.19
N GLN A 15 35.60 30.98 -26.05
CA GLN A 15 34.68 30.99 -24.93
C GLN A 15 33.45 31.81 -25.34
N GLY A 16 32.44 31.12 -25.88
CA GLY A 16 31.10 31.67 -26.00
C GLY A 16 30.52 31.85 -24.60
N GLY A 17 30.40 33.08 -24.14
CA GLY A 17 29.72 33.37 -22.88
C GLY A 17 28.25 32.93 -22.95
N PHE A 18 27.75 32.34 -21.87
CA PHE A 18 26.33 32.00 -21.73
C PHE A 18 25.47 33.25 -21.88
N THR A 19 24.43 33.17 -22.69
CA THR A 19 23.46 34.26 -22.82
C THR A 19 22.47 34.21 -21.64
N LEU A 20 21.95 35.37 -21.21
CA LEU A 20 21.00 35.44 -20.09
C LEU A 20 19.69 34.65 -20.38
N ILE A 21 19.33 34.53 -21.68
CA ILE A 21 18.19 33.75 -22.14
C ILE A 21 18.43 32.24 -22.02
N GLU A 22 19.66 31.77 -22.18
CA GLU A 22 20.01 30.34 -22.06
C GLU A 22 19.89 29.85 -20.61
N VAL A 23 20.29 30.68 -19.64
CA VAL A 23 20.08 30.40 -18.22
C VAL A 23 18.59 30.38 -17.89
N LEU A 24 17.81 31.31 -18.43
CA LEU A 24 16.36 31.38 -18.20
C LEU A 24 15.64 30.14 -18.77
N VAL A 25 16.02 29.70 -19.97
CA VAL A 25 15.50 28.47 -20.58
C VAL A 25 15.92 27.25 -19.77
N SER A 26 17.17 27.19 -19.29
CA SER A 26 17.65 26.08 -18.45
C SER A 26 16.87 25.95 -17.15
N VAL A 27 16.64 27.07 -16.45
CA VAL A 27 15.84 27.10 -15.22
C VAL A 27 14.38 26.74 -15.51
N LEU A 28 13.81 27.18 -16.63
CA LEU A 28 12.45 26.81 -17.04
C LEU A 28 12.32 25.29 -17.24
N VAL A 29 13.21 24.69 -18.02
CA VAL A 29 13.20 23.24 -18.28
C VAL A 29 13.41 22.45 -16.99
N LEU A 30 14.37 22.88 -16.16
CA LEU A 30 14.62 22.26 -14.85
C LEU A 30 13.38 22.33 -13.95
N SER A 31 12.70 23.48 -13.91
CA SER A 31 11.50 23.68 -13.08
C SER A 31 10.37 22.74 -13.51
N ILE A 32 10.13 22.59 -14.82
CA ILE A 32 9.13 21.64 -15.35
C ILE A 32 9.52 20.19 -14.99
N GLY A 33 10.81 19.84 -15.14
CA GLY A 33 11.31 18.51 -14.78
C GLY A 33 11.12 18.17 -13.30
N LEU A 34 11.37 19.12 -12.40
CA LEU A 34 11.17 18.94 -10.95
C LEU A 34 9.70 18.75 -10.58
N LEU A 35 8.77 19.50 -11.22
CA LEU A 35 7.33 19.31 -11.02
C LEU A 35 6.87 17.92 -11.48
N GLY A 36 7.39 17.44 -12.62
CA GLY A 36 7.13 16.08 -13.10
C GLY A 36 7.60 15.01 -12.13
N MET A 37 8.83 15.14 -11.61
CA MET A 37 9.38 14.22 -10.60
C MET A 37 8.58 14.23 -9.29
N ALA A 38 8.15 15.41 -8.82
CA ALA A 38 7.33 15.52 -7.63
C ALA A 38 5.99 14.79 -7.77
N ALA A 39 5.33 14.91 -8.92
CA ALA A 39 4.10 14.17 -9.21
C ALA A 39 4.31 12.65 -9.18
N LEU A 40 5.42 12.17 -9.75
CA LEU A 40 5.79 10.75 -9.70
C LEU A 40 6.05 10.26 -8.27
N GLN A 41 6.74 11.05 -7.45
CA GLN A 41 6.99 10.72 -6.04
C GLN A 41 5.68 10.61 -5.24
N ILE A 42 4.74 11.54 -5.43
CA ILE A 42 3.43 11.49 -4.76
C ILE A 42 2.65 10.23 -5.16
N ASN A 43 2.66 9.88 -6.46
CA ASN A 43 1.99 8.67 -6.93
C ASN A 43 2.64 7.40 -6.39
N ALA A 44 3.98 7.36 -6.31
CA ALA A 44 4.70 6.24 -5.71
C ALA A 44 4.32 6.05 -4.23
N MET A 45 4.23 7.14 -3.46
CA MET A 45 3.80 7.07 -2.05
C MET A 45 2.37 6.54 -1.90
N LYS A 46 1.43 7.01 -2.73
CA LYS A 46 0.03 6.52 -2.73
C LYS A 46 -0.04 5.02 -3.01
N ASN A 47 0.73 4.54 -3.98
CA ASN A 47 0.74 3.12 -4.37
C ASN A 47 1.42 2.23 -3.33
N ASN A 48 2.46 2.73 -2.67
CA ASN A 48 3.07 2.05 -1.54
C ASN A 48 2.07 1.89 -0.38
N GLN A 49 1.30 2.95 -0.07
CA GLN A 49 0.29 2.89 0.99
C GLN A 49 -0.83 1.87 0.69
N SER A 50 -1.35 1.86 -0.55
CA SER A 50 -2.34 0.88 -1.01
C SER A 50 -1.80 -0.55 -0.93
N SER A 51 -0.57 -0.77 -1.39
CA SER A 51 0.10 -2.09 -1.36
C SER A 51 0.32 -2.57 0.08
N PHE A 52 0.67 -1.64 0.99
CA PHE A 52 0.81 -1.94 2.41
C PHE A 52 -0.52 -2.37 3.02
N GLN A 53 -1.61 -1.63 2.79
CA GLN A 53 -2.95 -1.98 3.29
C GLN A 53 -3.40 -3.37 2.81
N ARG A 54 -3.18 -3.67 1.52
CA ARG A 54 -3.46 -5.01 0.96
C ARG A 54 -2.64 -6.10 1.65
N THR A 55 -1.37 -5.85 1.92
CA THR A 55 -0.48 -6.79 2.63
C THR A 55 -0.99 -7.04 4.05
N GLN A 56 -1.37 -5.99 4.78
CA GLN A 56 -1.96 -6.12 6.12
C GLN A 56 -3.26 -6.92 6.10
N ALA A 57 -4.15 -6.69 5.11
CA ALA A 57 -5.37 -7.46 4.94
C ALA A 57 -5.07 -8.96 4.70
N ILE A 58 -4.09 -9.28 3.86
CA ILE A 58 -3.67 -10.67 3.62
C ILE A 58 -3.19 -11.32 4.91
N MET A 59 -2.25 -10.69 5.62
CA MET A 59 -1.67 -11.19 6.87
C MET A 59 -2.75 -11.43 7.93
N LEU A 60 -3.65 -10.46 8.13
CA LEU A 60 -4.73 -10.54 9.11
C LEU A 60 -5.81 -11.56 8.72
N SER A 61 -5.99 -11.85 7.42
CA SER A 61 -6.88 -12.93 6.99
C SER A 61 -6.33 -14.30 7.40
N TYR A 62 -5.04 -14.55 7.19
CA TYR A 62 -4.39 -15.80 7.58
C TYR A 62 -4.35 -15.97 9.09
N PHE A 63 -4.06 -14.89 9.83
CA PHE A 63 -4.14 -14.90 11.29
C PHE A 63 -5.48 -15.42 11.81
N MET A 64 -6.60 -14.92 11.28
CA MET A 64 -7.94 -15.39 11.69
C MET A 64 -8.21 -16.83 11.23
N LEU A 65 -7.77 -17.22 10.03
CA LEU A 65 -7.89 -18.61 9.59
C LEU A 65 -7.11 -19.58 10.50
N ASP A 66 -5.93 -19.20 10.95
CA ASP A 66 -5.10 -20.02 11.83
C ASP A 66 -5.65 -20.08 13.26
N SER A 67 -6.24 -18.99 13.76
CA SER A 67 -7.05 -19.02 15.00
C SER A 67 -8.20 -20.02 14.89
N MET A 68 -8.96 -20.01 13.78
CA MET A 68 -10.03 -20.98 13.54
C MET A 68 -9.54 -22.42 13.39
N ARG A 69 -8.35 -22.65 12.80
CA ARG A 69 -7.74 -23.98 12.75
C ARG A 69 -7.35 -24.49 14.14
N THR A 70 -6.86 -23.58 14.99
CA THR A 70 -6.50 -23.89 16.38
C THR A 70 -7.74 -24.21 17.20
N ASN A 71 -8.84 -23.47 16.99
CA ASN A 71 -10.14 -23.72 17.62
C ASN A 71 -11.17 -24.29 16.62
N ARG A 72 -10.79 -25.44 16.02
CA ARG A 72 -11.55 -26.06 14.92
C ARG A 72 -12.99 -26.40 15.29
N THR A 73 -13.23 -26.90 16.50
CA THR A 73 -14.57 -27.35 16.92
C THR A 73 -15.57 -26.19 16.89
N ASP A 74 -15.21 -25.05 17.48
CA ASP A 74 -16.07 -23.86 17.45
C ASP A 74 -16.24 -23.30 16.04
N ALA A 75 -15.18 -23.31 15.22
CA ALA A 75 -15.25 -22.83 13.85
C ALA A 75 -16.17 -23.69 12.97
N LEU A 76 -16.11 -25.02 13.09
CA LEU A 76 -16.99 -25.95 12.37
C LEU A 76 -18.45 -25.87 12.86
N ASN A 77 -18.67 -25.56 14.14
CA ASN A 77 -20.00 -25.29 14.68
C ASN A 77 -20.55 -23.91 14.25
N GLY A 78 -19.76 -23.11 13.52
CA GLY A 78 -20.16 -21.79 13.04
C GLY A 78 -20.07 -20.69 14.10
N ASN A 79 -19.48 -20.95 15.28
CA ASN A 79 -19.39 -19.97 16.37
C ASN A 79 -18.53 -18.76 15.99
N TYR A 80 -17.57 -18.92 15.07
CA TYR A 80 -16.77 -17.83 14.51
C TYR A 80 -17.52 -16.97 13.50
N ASN A 81 -18.68 -17.40 13.00
CA ASN A 81 -19.42 -16.67 11.98
C ASN A 81 -19.78 -15.27 12.47
N MET A 82 -19.49 -14.29 11.61
CA MET A 82 -19.71 -12.89 11.90
C MET A 82 -20.08 -12.20 10.60
N ALA A 83 -21.26 -11.58 10.57
CA ALA A 83 -21.66 -10.73 9.46
C ALA A 83 -20.67 -9.56 9.29
N LYS A 84 -20.67 -8.91 8.13
CA LYS A 84 -19.80 -7.76 7.87
C LYS A 84 -19.93 -6.73 9.01
N THR A 85 -18.83 -6.56 9.74
CA THR A 85 -18.79 -5.75 10.95
C THR A 85 -17.64 -4.75 10.84
N CYS A 86 -17.98 -3.47 10.96
CA CYS A 86 -17.04 -2.36 10.86
C CYS A 86 -16.78 -1.70 12.22
N ALA A 87 -17.44 -2.14 13.29
CA ALA A 87 -17.16 -1.69 14.66
C ALA A 87 -16.45 -2.82 15.39
N VAL A 88 -15.49 -2.49 16.26
CA VAL A 88 -14.79 -3.50 17.06
C VAL A 88 -15.81 -4.16 17.98
N PRO A 89 -16.08 -5.48 17.85
CA PRO A 89 -17.01 -6.17 18.74
C PRO A 89 -16.52 -6.08 20.19
N ALA A 90 -17.44 -6.07 21.16
CA ALA A 90 -17.03 -6.14 22.56
C ALA A 90 -16.29 -7.45 22.86
N VAL A 91 -15.34 -7.39 23.78
CA VAL A 91 -14.76 -8.60 24.41
C VAL A 91 -15.85 -9.39 25.11
N GLY A 92 -15.64 -10.70 25.28
CA GLY A 92 -16.59 -11.57 25.93
C GLY A 92 -15.92 -12.71 26.70
N GLY A 93 -16.75 -13.58 27.28
CA GLY A 93 -16.28 -14.71 28.11
C GLY A 93 -15.74 -15.90 27.31
N SER A 94 -15.83 -15.89 25.97
CA SER A 94 -15.37 -17.00 25.13
C SER A 94 -14.15 -16.60 24.30
N LEU A 95 -13.27 -17.58 24.03
CA LEU A 95 -12.13 -17.40 23.13
C LEU A 95 -12.56 -16.80 21.79
N VAL A 96 -13.63 -17.33 21.20
CA VAL A 96 -14.18 -16.86 19.91
C VAL A 96 -14.56 -15.37 19.95
N SER A 97 -15.20 -14.91 21.04
CA SER A 97 -15.55 -13.49 21.18
C SER A 97 -14.33 -12.59 21.25
N ASN A 98 -13.28 -13.03 21.93
CA ASN A 98 -12.03 -12.30 22.07
C ASN A 98 -11.22 -12.32 20.76
N ASP A 99 -11.16 -13.45 20.06
CA ASP A 99 -10.51 -13.55 18.74
C ASP A 99 -11.12 -12.58 17.74
N ARG A 100 -12.47 -12.50 17.68
CA ARG A 100 -13.15 -11.52 16.83
C ARG A 100 -12.87 -10.08 17.24
N HIS A 101 -12.88 -9.79 18.55
CA HIS A 101 -12.54 -8.46 19.06
C HIS A 101 -11.13 -8.05 18.63
N PHE A 102 -10.12 -8.87 18.94
CA PHE A 102 -8.72 -8.55 18.64
C PHE A 102 -8.45 -8.50 17.14
N TRP A 103 -9.09 -9.35 16.35
CA TRP A 103 -8.94 -9.33 14.90
C TRP A 103 -9.52 -8.05 14.28
N VAL A 104 -10.76 -7.68 14.64
CA VAL A 104 -11.36 -6.45 14.10
C VAL A 104 -10.61 -5.21 14.60
N GLN A 105 -10.15 -5.21 15.85
CA GLN A 105 -9.27 -4.17 16.38
C GLN A 105 -7.97 -4.06 15.57
N ALA A 106 -7.32 -5.19 15.27
CA ALA A 106 -6.11 -5.20 14.45
C ALA A 106 -6.35 -4.69 13.03
N LEU A 107 -7.52 -4.96 12.42
CA LEU A 107 -7.89 -4.36 11.14
C LEU A 107 -7.94 -2.82 11.23
N LYS A 108 -8.53 -2.27 12.30
CA LYS A 108 -8.57 -0.81 12.53
C LYS A 108 -7.19 -0.21 12.70
N ASP A 109 -6.34 -0.87 13.47
CA ASP A 109 -5.02 -0.34 13.82
C ASP A 109 -4.03 -0.42 12.65
N ASN A 110 -4.17 -1.42 11.77
CA ASN A 110 -3.18 -1.71 10.73
C ASN A 110 -3.60 -1.34 9.31
N ILE A 111 -4.89 -1.17 9.02
CA ILE A 111 -5.37 -0.84 7.67
C ILE A 111 -5.86 0.61 7.63
N ALA A 112 -6.93 0.90 8.38
CA ALA A 112 -7.45 2.23 8.62
C ALA A 112 -8.47 2.23 9.77
N ASN A 113 -8.38 3.25 10.63
CA ASN A 113 -9.32 3.44 11.72
C ASN A 113 -10.53 4.28 11.29
N ASP A 114 -11.32 3.74 10.36
CA ASP A 114 -12.51 4.39 9.78
C ASP A 114 -13.71 3.44 9.71
N ASN A 115 -14.88 3.93 9.30
CA ASN A 115 -16.07 3.08 9.14
C ASN A 115 -16.06 2.19 7.88
N GLY A 116 -15.06 2.35 7.00
CA GLY A 116 -14.91 1.56 5.78
C GLY A 116 -14.17 0.24 6.00
N THR A 117 -13.37 0.16 7.07
CA THR A 117 -12.59 -1.03 7.41
C THR A 117 -13.42 -2.04 8.19
N CYS A 118 -13.73 -3.19 7.58
CA CYS A 118 -14.66 -4.17 8.14
C CYS A 118 -14.13 -5.60 7.96
N GLY A 119 -14.51 -6.48 8.88
CA GLY A 119 -14.26 -7.92 8.80
C GLY A 119 -15.56 -8.71 8.68
N GLU A 120 -15.51 -9.84 7.99
CA GLU A 120 -16.60 -10.81 7.89
C GLU A 120 -16.04 -12.23 7.90
N ILE A 121 -16.71 -13.13 8.61
CA ILE A 121 -16.32 -14.53 8.74
C ILE A 121 -17.54 -15.39 8.42
N ALA A 122 -17.39 -16.29 7.46
CA ALA A 122 -18.44 -17.21 7.03
C ALA A 122 -17.88 -18.63 6.89
N CYS A 123 -18.20 -19.49 7.85
CA CYS A 123 -17.95 -20.91 7.85
C CYS A 123 -19.22 -21.68 7.46
N ALA A 124 -19.09 -22.54 6.46
CA ALA A 124 -20.12 -23.44 5.98
C ALA A 124 -19.55 -24.87 5.91
N GLY A 125 -19.99 -25.73 6.83
CA GLY A 125 -19.44 -27.08 6.97
C GLY A 125 -17.95 -27.03 7.32
N THR A 126 -17.10 -27.55 6.43
CA THR A 126 -15.63 -27.56 6.63
C THR A 126 -14.90 -26.39 5.99
N THR A 127 -15.59 -25.53 5.25
CA THR A 127 -14.96 -24.41 4.55
C THR A 127 -15.27 -23.10 5.27
N CYS A 128 -14.21 -22.40 5.67
CA CYS A 128 -14.30 -21.07 6.27
C CYS A 128 -13.74 -20.02 5.33
N THR A 129 -14.49 -18.93 5.20
CA THR A 129 -14.17 -17.78 4.35
C THR A 129 -14.03 -16.55 5.23
N VAL A 130 -12.89 -15.88 5.13
CA VAL A 130 -12.64 -14.58 5.76
C VAL A 130 -12.65 -13.52 4.67
N ARG A 131 -13.44 -12.47 4.87
CA ARG A 131 -13.53 -11.30 3.99
C ARG A 131 -13.16 -10.05 4.76
N ILE A 132 -12.25 -9.26 4.19
CA ILE A 132 -11.81 -7.98 4.74
C ILE A 132 -12.14 -6.90 3.72
N TYR A 133 -12.72 -5.81 4.20
CA TYR A 133 -13.14 -4.66 3.42
C TYR A 133 -12.41 -3.42 3.91
N TRP A 134 -12.00 -2.53 3.01
CA TRP A 134 -11.46 -1.21 3.34
C TRP A 134 -11.63 -0.23 2.18
N ASP A 135 -11.46 1.06 2.46
CA ASP A 135 -11.42 2.13 1.46
C ASP A 135 -9.97 2.34 0.99
N ASP A 136 -9.73 2.18 -0.32
CA ASP A 136 -8.45 2.45 -0.97
C ASP A 136 -8.58 3.54 -2.05
N GLY A 137 -9.60 4.40 -1.98
CA GLY A 137 -9.85 5.46 -2.95
C GLY A 137 -8.74 6.50 -3.05
N ARG A 138 -7.77 6.49 -2.13
CA ARG A 138 -6.59 7.37 -2.13
C ARG A 138 -5.44 6.84 -3.01
N GLY A 139 -5.45 5.56 -3.37
CA GLY A 139 -4.49 4.95 -4.31
C GLY A 139 -4.73 5.37 -5.75
N THR A 140 -3.70 5.32 -6.62
CA THR A 140 -3.91 5.60 -8.05
C THR A 140 -4.74 4.47 -8.67
N GLY A 141 -5.94 4.79 -9.18
CA GLY A 141 -6.89 3.76 -9.66
C GLY A 141 -7.57 2.96 -8.53
N GLY A 142 -7.53 3.47 -7.29
CA GLY A 142 -8.13 2.86 -6.13
C GLY A 142 -9.66 2.84 -6.15
N SER A 143 -10.25 2.03 -5.28
CA SER A 143 -11.70 1.91 -5.10
C SER A 143 -12.06 2.21 -3.66
N SER A 144 -13.17 2.92 -3.44
CA SER A 144 -13.71 3.17 -2.10
C SER A 144 -14.27 1.93 -1.41
N THR A 145 -14.28 0.79 -2.11
CA THR A 145 -14.68 -0.50 -1.53
C THR A 145 -13.78 -1.59 -2.10
N GLN A 146 -12.59 -1.74 -1.51
CA GLN A 146 -11.76 -2.91 -1.72
C GLN A 146 -12.29 -4.07 -0.88
N MET A 147 -12.16 -5.28 -1.43
CA MET A 147 -12.46 -6.52 -0.71
C MET A 147 -11.38 -7.54 -1.01
N PHE A 148 -10.86 -8.15 0.05
CA PHE A 148 -9.98 -9.30 -0.02
C PHE A 148 -10.67 -10.50 0.63
N GLN A 149 -10.66 -11.64 -0.05
CA GLN A 149 -11.28 -12.87 0.41
C GLN A 149 -10.26 -14.01 0.41
N THR A 150 -10.15 -14.70 1.53
CA THR A 150 -9.40 -15.94 1.66
C THR A 150 -10.34 -17.03 2.13
N SER A 151 -10.31 -18.20 1.48
CA SER A 151 -11.10 -19.36 1.87
C SER A 151 -10.18 -20.53 2.15
N THR A 152 -10.43 -21.28 3.22
CA THR A 152 -9.73 -22.52 3.51
C THR A 152 -10.72 -23.58 3.93
N ARG A 153 -10.39 -24.84 3.63
CA ARG A 153 -10.94 -25.95 4.39
C ARG A 153 -10.22 -25.99 5.73
N LEU A 154 -10.96 -26.02 6.84
CA LEU A 154 -10.38 -26.32 8.13
C LEU A 154 -9.95 -27.78 8.10
#